data_AF-A0A9D1U3R7-F1
#
_entry.id   AF-A0A9D1U3R7-F1
#
_cell.length_a   1.000
_cell.length_b   1.000
_cell.length_c   1.000
_cell.angle_alpha   90.00
_cell.angle_beta   90.00
_cell.angle_gamma   90.00
#
_symmetry.space_group_name_H-M   'P 1'
#
loop_
_entity.id
_entity.type
_entity.pdbx_description
1 polymer ?
#
loop_
_entity_poly.entity_id
_entity_poly.type
_entity_poly.pdbx_seq_one_letter_code
_entity_poly.pdbx_strand_id
1 'polypeptide(L)'
;LAHQEQQQKDLHQIEEQQGEILKSVAGLADEERQARETLRQFDFKLHSLRRQVENINLPGIPQDYLDYFFVVRDEVEQLATDMDQPRIDMERITKQLLIIQTDLDTLGEKTNDLLDSAELAEQLIQYANRYATSHQDVAAASKQAAQLFERDHQYAQALETIATVLDKVEPGSYKRLEDAYYERKGRKKPSDESLEKGA
;
A
#
# COMPACT_ATOMS: atom_id res chain seq x y z
N LEU A 1 -49.65 -22.65 -41.21
CA LEU A 1 -48.79 -21.57 -41.75
C LEU A 1 -48.42 -20.58 -40.66
N ALA A 2 -49.35 -19.75 -40.13
CA ALA A 2 -49.04 -18.79 -39.05
C ALA A 2 -48.43 -19.42 -37.77
N HIS A 3 -48.89 -20.61 -37.37
CA HIS A 3 -48.33 -21.34 -36.22
C HIS A 3 -46.88 -21.80 -36.46
N GLN A 4 -46.54 -22.12 -37.70
CA GLN A 4 -45.21 -22.58 -38.11
C GLN A 4 -44.21 -21.42 -38.17
N GLU A 5 -44.67 -20.24 -38.62
CA GLU A 5 -43.87 -19.00 -38.59
C GLU A 5 -43.61 -18.54 -37.15
N GLN A 6 -44.59 -18.68 -36.25
CA GLN A 6 -44.40 -18.35 -34.84
C GLN A 6 -43.37 -19.28 -34.19
N GLN A 7 -43.46 -20.60 -34.44
CA GLN A 7 -42.48 -21.57 -33.94
C GLN A 7 -41.06 -21.30 -34.46
N GLN A 8 -40.91 -20.85 -35.72
CA GLN A 8 -39.59 -20.47 -36.24
C GLN A 8 -39.03 -19.20 -35.60
N LYS A 9 -39.88 -18.20 -35.32
CA LYS A 9 -39.45 -16.99 -34.58
C LYS A 9 -39.03 -17.32 -33.16
N ASP A 10 -39.80 -18.15 -32.47
CA ASP A 10 -39.50 -18.54 -31.09
C ASP A 10 -38.19 -19.34 -31.03
N LEU A 11 -37.94 -20.25 -31.99
CA LEU A 11 -36.67 -20.97 -32.11
C LEU A 11 -35.49 -20.03 -32.36
N HIS A 12 -35.64 -19.06 -33.26
CA HIS A 12 -34.57 -18.11 -33.57
C HIS A 12 -34.23 -17.22 -32.36
N GLN A 13 -35.23 -16.81 -31.56
CA GLN A 13 -35.00 -16.06 -30.33
C GLN A 13 -34.29 -16.91 -29.27
N ILE A 14 -34.64 -18.20 -29.15
CA ILE A 14 -33.97 -19.12 -28.24
C ILE A 14 -32.51 -19.32 -28.66
N GLU A 15 -32.23 -19.46 -29.96
CA GLU A 15 -30.87 -19.60 -30.49
C GLU A 15 -30.02 -18.35 -30.23
N GLU A 16 -30.57 -17.15 -30.41
CA GLU A 16 -29.88 -15.89 -30.08
C GLU A 16 -29.58 -15.79 -28.58
N GLN A 17 -30.57 -16.07 -27.73
CA GLN A 17 -30.40 -16.08 -26.27
C GLN A 17 -29.35 -17.11 -25.83
N GLN A 18 -29.36 -18.31 -26.41
CA GLN A 18 -28.35 -19.33 -26.14
C GLN A 18 -26.96 -18.89 -26.60
N GLY A 19 -26.85 -18.22 -27.75
CA GLY A 19 -25.59 -17.65 -28.23
C GLY A 19 -25.03 -16.58 -27.30
N GLU A 20 -25.87 -15.71 -26.75
CA GLU A 20 -25.48 -14.69 -25.77
C GLU A 20 -25.07 -15.31 -24.43
N ILE A 21 -25.82 -16.30 -23.94
CA ILE A 21 -25.48 -17.05 -22.72
C ILE A 21 -24.13 -17.75 -22.88
N LEU A 22 -23.89 -18.43 -24.01
CA LEU A 22 -22.62 -19.11 -24.26
C LEU A 22 -21.44 -18.15 -24.30
N LYS A 23 -21.60 -16.96 -24.89
CA LYS A 23 -20.56 -15.91 -24.87
C LYS A 23 -20.31 -15.37 -23.48
N SER A 24 -21.37 -15.12 -22.70
CA SER A 24 -21.26 -14.67 -21.31
C SER A 24 -20.57 -15.71 -20.43
N VAL A 25 -20.95 -16.99 -20.55
CA VAL A 25 -20.35 -18.10 -19.81
C VAL A 25 -18.88 -18.29 -20.19
N ALA A 26 -18.52 -18.14 -21.47
CA ALA A 26 -17.13 -18.19 -21.90
C ALA A 26 -16.30 -17.03 -21.29
N GLY A 27 -16.86 -15.82 -21.23
CA GLY A 27 -16.22 -14.67 -20.58
C GLY A 27 -15.98 -14.88 -19.07
N LEU A 28 -16.97 -15.44 -18.36
CA LEU A 28 -16.86 -15.68 -16.91
C LEU A 28 -15.69 -16.60 -16.54
N ALA A 29 -15.39 -17.61 -17.36
CA ALA A 29 -14.28 -18.51 -17.09
C ALA A 29 -12.90 -17.84 -17.24
N ASP A 30 -12.78 -16.90 -18.16
CA ASP A 30 -11.56 -16.12 -18.34
C ASP A 30 -11.42 -15.05 -17.24
N GLU A 31 -12.52 -14.40 -16.84
CA GLU A 31 -12.57 -13.47 -15.71
C GLU A 31 -12.18 -14.15 -14.40
N GLU A 32 -12.70 -15.37 -14.13
CA GLU A 32 -12.33 -16.14 -12.95
C GLU A 32 -10.84 -16.48 -12.96
N ARG A 33 -10.29 -16.90 -14.11
CA ARG A 33 -8.86 -17.21 -14.25
C ARG A 33 -8.00 -16.00 -13.92
N GLN A 34 -8.38 -14.83 -14.44
CA GLN A 34 -7.68 -13.58 -14.19
C GLN A 34 -7.79 -13.16 -12.71
N ALA A 35 -8.98 -13.26 -12.11
CA ALA A 35 -9.20 -13.01 -10.70
C ALA A 35 -8.30 -13.88 -9.80
N ARG A 36 -8.16 -15.17 -10.11
CA ARG A 36 -7.27 -16.09 -9.37
C ARG A 36 -5.80 -15.70 -9.52
N GLU A 37 -5.39 -15.19 -10.67
CA GLU A 37 -4.04 -14.70 -10.87
C GLU A 37 -3.77 -13.44 -10.06
N THR A 38 -4.68 -12.47 -10.08
CA THR A 38 -4.60 -11.25 -9.28
C THR A 38 -4.56 -11.56 -7.78
N LEU A 39 -5.39 -12.49 -7.30
CA LEU A 39 -5.36 -12.93 -5.90
C LEU A 39 -3.97 -13.49 -5.50
N ARG A 40 -3.33 -14.27 -6.36
CA ARG A 40 -1.94 -14.73 -6.10
C ARG A 40 -0.97 -13.55 -6.03
N GLN A 41 -1.12 -12.55 -6.89
CA GLN A 41 -0.28 -11.34 -6.86
C GLN A 41 -0.48 -10.56 -5.56
N PHE A 42 -1.70 -10.50 -5.03
CA PHE A 42 -2.00 -9.87 -3.73
C PHE A 42 -1.27 -10.56 -2.58
N ASP A 43 -1.31 -11.89 -2.54
CA ASP A 43 -0.58 -12.67 -1.54
C ASP A 43 0.93 -12.42 -1.60
N PHE A 44 1.52 -12.43 -2.80
CA PHE A 44 2.93 -12.09 -2.99
C PHE A 44 3.25 -10.66 -2.53
N LYS A 45 2.38 -9.70 -2.82
CA LYS A 45 2.57 -8.29 -2.42
C LYS A 45 2.51 -8.14 -0.90
N LEU A 46 1.55 -8.77 -0.22
CA LEU A 46 1.48 -8.78 1.25
C LEU A 46 2.75 -9.35 1.87
N HIS A 47 3.21 -10.51 1.40
CA HIS A 47 4.44 -11.13 1.89
C HIS A 47 5.67 -10.24 1.64
N SER A 48 5.74 -9.58 0.48
CA SER A 48 6.81 -8.65 0.17
C SER A 48 6.82 -7.44 1.11
N LEU A 49 5.65 -6.82 1.35
CA LEU A 49 5.52 -5.66 2.24
C LEU A 49 5.87 -6.02 3.68
N ARG A 50 5.36 -7.15 4.18
CA ARG A 50 5.72 -7.68 5.49
C ARG A 50 7.23 -7.88 5.62
N ARG A 51 7.85 -8.52 4.64
CA ARG A 51 9.29 -8.78 4.64
C ARG A 51 10.11 -7.49 4.61
N GLN A 52 9.65 -6.45 3.91
CA GLN A 52 10.33 -5.15 3.89
C GLN A 52 10.39 -4.53 5.29
N VAL A 53 9.30 -4.60 6.05
CA VAL A 53 9.26 -4.13 7.44
C VAL A 53 10.11 -5.00 8.36
N GLU A 54 10.02 -6.33 8.23
CA GLU A 54 10.79 -7.27 9.06
C GLU A 54 12.31 -7.21 8.82
N ASN A 55 12.74 -6.86 7.61
CA ASN A 55 14.17 -6.77 7.28
C ASN A 55 14.86 -5.57 7.94
N ILE A 56 14.10 -4.58 8.39
CA ILE A 56 14.66 -3.39 9.04
C ILE A 56 14.68 -3.63 10.54
N ASN A 57 15.82 -3.34 11.16
CA ASN A 57 16.02 -3.48 12.60
C ASN A 57 15.32 -2.35 13.37
N LEU A 58 14.01 -2.20 13.20
CA LEU A 58 13.22 -1.23 13.93
C LEU A 58 13.06 -1.68 15.40
N PRO A 59 13.08 -0.75 16.36
CA PRO A 59 12.82 -1.07 17.77
C PRO A 59 11.40 -1.61 18.01
N GLY A 60 10.45 -1.25 17.14
CA GLY A 60 9.09 -1.80 17.12
C GLY A 60 8.35 -1.40 15.85
N ILE A 61 7.12 -1.87 15.68
CA ILE A 61 6.26 -1.49 14.55
C ILE A 61 5.09 -0.67 15.10
N PRO A 62 4.71 0.44 14.45
CA PRO A 62 3.58 1.25 14.89
C PRO A 62 2.27 0.42 14.85
N GLN A 63 1.43 0.59 15.87
CA GLN A 63 0.18 -0.20 15.98
C GLN A 63 -0.80 0.13 14.85
N ASP A 64 -0.91 1.40 14.47
CA ASP A 64 -1.73 1.85 13.34
C ASP A 64 -1.33 1.20 12.01
N TYR A 65 -0.04 0.98 11.78
CA TYR A 65 0.43 0.23 10.63
C TYR A 65 0.03 -1.26 10.71
N LEU A 66 0.23 -1.89 11.87
CA LEU A 66 -0.11 -3.30 12.07
C LEU A 66 -1.61 -3.56 11.91
N ASP A 67 -2.45 -2.70 12.50
CA ASP A 67 -3.89 -2.79 12.41
C ASP A 67 -4.33 -2.73 10.94
N TYR A 68 -3.79 -1.78 10.17
CA TYR A 68 -4.09 -1.68 8.75
C TYR A 68 -3.58 -2.88 7.95
N PHE A 69 -2.36 -3.35 8.21
CA PHE A 69 -1.81 -4.55 7.58
C PHE A 69 -2.71 -5.77 7.80
N PHE A 70 -3.20 -5.97 9.03
CA PHE A 70 -4.07 -7.10 9.35
C PHE A 70 -5.44 -6.99 8.68
N VAL A 71 -6.03 -5.79 8.59
CA VAL A 71 -7.27 -5.58 7.84
C VAL A 71 -7.11 -6.02 6.39
N VAL A 72 -6.07 -5.53 5.69
CA VAL A 72 -5.83 -5.87 4.28
C VAL A 72 -5.52 -7.36 4.10
N ARG A 73 -4.76 -7.95 5.03
CA ARG A 73 -4.52 -9.41 5.04
C ARG A 73 -5.84 -10.18 5.12
N ASP A 74 -6.68 -9.83 6.07
CA ASP A 74 -7.94 -10.54 6.33
C ASP A 74 -8.90 -10.41 5.12
N GLU A 75 -8.88 -9.28 4.43
CA GLU A 75 -9.63 -9.09 3.18
C GLU A 75 -9.13 -10.01 2.04
N VAL A 76 -7.81 -10.16 1.91
CA VAL A 76 -7.20 -11.09 0.93
C VAL A 76 -7.55 -12.54 1.26
N GLU A 77 -7.48 -12.94 2.53
CA GLU A 77 -7.86 -14.28 2.99
C GLU A 77 -9.36 -14.56 2.78
N GLN A 78 -10.21 -13.56 3.04
CA GLN A 78 -11.65 -13.66 2.82
C GLN A 78 -11.96 -13.79 1.32
N LEU A 79 -11.29 -13.02 0.46
CA LEU A 79 -11.44 -13.15 -0.99
C LEU A 79 -11.00 -14.54 -1.47
N ALA A 80 -9.88 -15.07 -0.96
CA ALA A 80 -9.44 -16.42 -1.28
C ALA A 80 -10.50 -17.47 -0.91
N THR A 81 -11.08 -17.34 0.27
CA THR A 81 -12.17 -18.21 0.74
C THR A 81 -13.41 -18.11 -0.15
N ASP A 82 -13.77 -16.90 -0.58
CA ASP A 82 -14.90 -16.67 -1.48
C ASP A 82 -14.67 -17.27 -2.88
N MET A 83 -13.43 -17.24 -3.37
CA MET A 83 -13.05 -17.81 -4.66
C MET A 83 -12.94 -19.34 -4.66
N ASP A 84 -12.86 -19.98 -3.49
CA ASP A 84 -12.82 -21.45 -3.38
C ASP A 84 -14.22 -22.08 -3.33
N GLN A 85 -15.28 -21.26 -3.37
CA GLN A 85 -16.65 -21.75 -3.40
C GLN A 85 -16.99 -22.45 -4.74
N PRO A 86 -17.82 -23.51 -4.73
CA PRO A 86 -18.22 -24.22 -5.97
C PRO A 86 -18.98 -23.36 -6.98
N ARG A 87 -19.57 -22.25 -6.53
CA ARG A 87 -20.25 -21.25 -7.34
C ARG A 87 -19.84 -19.89 -6.82
N ILE A 88 -19.38 -19.03 -7.72
CA ILE A 88 -18.79 -17.74 -7.39
C ILE A 88 -19.60 -16.64 -8.09
N ASP A 89 -19.84 -15.55 -7.37
CA ASP A 89 -20.39 -14.32 -7.95
C ASP A 89 -19.24 -13.45 -8.46
N MET A 90 -19.01 -13.48 -9.78
CA MET A 90 -17.90 -12.75 -10.41
C MET A 90 -18.04 -11.23 -10.31
N GLU A 91 -19.27 -10.70 -10.20
CA GLU A 91 -19.47 -9.26 -9.99
C GLU A 91 -18.96 -8.86 -8.60
N ARG A 92 -19.29 -9.67 -7.57
CA ARG A 92 -18.81 -9.47 -6.20
C ARG A 92 -17.29 -9.61 -6.11
N ILE A 93 -16.71 -10.64 -6.73
CA ILE A 93 -15.26 -10.86 -6.76
C ILE A 93 -14.53 -9.69 -7.41
N THR A 94 -15.01 -9.22 -8.55
CA THR A 94 -14.39 -8.11 -9.28
C THR A 94 -14.37 -6.82 -8.44
N LYS A 95 -15.46 -6.54 -7.71
CA LYS A 95 -15.51 -5.39 -6.79
C LYS A 95 -14.51 -5.55 -5.64
N GLN A 96 -14.46 -6.74 -5.02
CA GLN A 96 -13.55 -7.01 -3.91
C GLN A 96 -12.08 -6.92 -4.35
N LEU A 97 -11.75 -7.38 -5.55
CA LEU A 97 -10.41 -7.26 -6.12
C LEU A 97 -9.97 -5.79 -6.25
N LEU A 98 -10.86 -4.90 -6.70
CA LEU A 98 -10.55 -3.47 -6.85
C LEU A 98 -10.32 -2.78 -5.49
N ILE A 99 -11.13 -3.13 -4.49
CA ILE A 99 -10.99 -2.64 -3.12
C ILE A 99 -9.62 -3.06 -2.58
N ILE A 100 -9.34 -4.36 -2.58
CA ILE A 100 -8.07 -4.91 -2.07
C ILE A 100 -6.86 -4.35 -2.83
N GLN A 101 -6.95 -4.15 -4.15
CA GLN A 101 -5.88 -3.51 -4.91
C GLN A 101 -5.56 -2.12 -4.35
N THR A 102 -6.60 -1.31 -4.11
CA THR A 102 -6.48 0.04 -3.55
C THR A 102 -5.90 0.01 -2.14
N ASP A 103 -6.35 -0.93 -1.33
CA ASP A 103 -5.90 -1.07 0.05
C ASP A 103 -4.45 -1.55 0.13
N LEU A 104 -4.03 -2.44 -0.77
CA LEU A 104 -2.63 -2.87 -0.93
C LEU A 104 -1.72 -1.78 -1.46
N ASP A 105 -2.21 -0.92 -2.35
CA ASP A 105 -1.46 0.26 -2.81
C ASP A 105 -1.24 1.23 -1.65
N THR A 106 -2.30 1.51 -0.88
CA THR A 106 -2.24 2.34 0.33
C THR A 106 -1.32 1.71 1.40
N LEU A 107 -1.38 0.40 1.61
CA LEU A 107 -0.49 -0.31 2.52
C LEU A 107 0.97 -0.21 2.05
N GLY A 108 1.20 -0.27 0.74
CA GLY A 108 2.51 -0.06 0.14
C GLY A 108 3.05 1.34 0.39
N GLU A 109 2.23 2.38 0.19
CA GLU A 109 2.58 3.77 0.51
C GLU A 109 2.91 3.92 2.00
N LYS A 110 2.03 3.46 2.90
CA LYS A 110 2.28 3.47 4.36
C LYS A 110 3.55 2.72 4.77
N THR A 111 3.84 1.60 4.13
CA THR A 111 5.07 0.84 4.37
C THR A 111 6.27 1.70 4.00
N ASN A 112 6.27 2.31 2.82
CA ASN A 112 7.36 3.16 2.39
C ASN A 112 7.56 4.37 3.31
N ASP A 113 6.47 5.07 3.65
CA ASP A 113 6.50 6.23 4.55
C ASP A 113 7.05 5.85 5.93
N LEU A 114 6.66 4.68 6.45
CA LEU A 114 7.17 4.15 7.70
C LEU A 114 8.69 3.96 7.65
N LEU A 115 9.17 3.26 6.60
CA LEU A 115 10.58 2.96 6.45
C LEU A 115 11.41 4.23 6.19
N ASP A 116 10.93 5.12 5.33
CA ASP A 116 11.57 6.40 5.03
C ASP A 116 11.64 7.28 6.27
N SER A 117 10.55 7.38 7.03
CA SER A 117 10.51 8.14 8.27
C SER A 117 11.50 7.57 9.30
N ALA A 118 11.58 6.26 9.43
CA ALA A 118 12.48 5.63 10.39
C ALA A 118 13.96 5.85 10.02
N GLU A 119 14.35 5.56 8.78
CA GLU A 119 15.75 5.73 8.33
C GLU A 119 16.20 7.20 8.37
N LEU A 120 15.33 8.12 7.95
CA LEU A 120 15.62 9.56 8.02
C LEU A 120 15.68 10.04 9.46
N ALA A 121 14.74 9.65 10.32
CA ALA A 121 14.74 10.05 11.73
C ALA A 121 16.05 9.63 12.40
N GLU A 122 16.50 8.40 12.17
CA GLU A 122 17.75 7.90 12.73
C GLU A 122 18.96 8.75 12.25
N GLN A 123 19.06 8.99 10.93
CA GLN A 123 20.15 9.80 10.36
C GLN A 123 20.15 11.22 10.92
N LEU A 124 18.98 11.85 11.05
CA LEU A 124 18.87 13.21 11.56
C LEU A 124 19.17 13.27 13.06
N ILE A 125 18.73 12.32 13.87
CA ILE A 125 19.09 12.23 15.29
C ILE A 125 20.61 12.10 15.44
N GLN A 126 21.24 11.22 14.66
CA GLN A 126 22.70 11.04 14.67
C GLN A 126 23.43 12.33 14.25
N TYR A 127 22.92 13.03 13.23
CA TYR A 127 23.49 14.28 12.76
C TYR A 127 23.30 15.42 13.78
N ALA A 128 22.11 15.56 14.33
CA ALA A 128 21.75 16.57 15.33
C ALA A 128 22.56 16.41 16.63
N ASN A 129 22.91 15.18 17.00
CA ASN A 129 23.79 14.92 18.14
C ASN A 129 25.16 15.62 18.03
N ARG A 130 25.62 16.00 16.83
CA ARG A 130 26.83 16.82 16.64
C ARG A 130 26.68 18.24 17.18
N TYR A 131 25.46 18.77 17.18
CA TYR A 131 25.14 20.12 17.67
C TYR A 131 24.63 20.13 19.12
N ALA A 132 24.30 18.97 19.69
CA ALA A 132 23.72 18.84 21.03
C ALA A 132 24.57 19.48 22.15
N THR A 133 25.90 19.48 22.02
CA THR A 133 26.79 20.13 23.01
C THR A 133 26.73 21.65 22.96
N SER A 134 26.50 22.21 21.77
CA SER A 134 26.52 23.66 21.53
C SER A 134 25.12 24.30 21.58
N HIS A 135 24.07 23.50 21.38
CA HIS A 135 22.69 23.94 21.25
C HIS A 135 21.79 23.08 22.14
N GLN A 136 21.35 23.65 23.27
CA GLN A 136 20.57 22.93 24.28
C GLN A 136 19.17 22.55 23.77
N ASP A 137 18.59 23.35 22.88
CA ASP A 137 17.35 23.07 22.17
C ASP A 137 17.47 21.85 21.25
N VAL A 138 18.59 21.71 20.53
CA VAL A 138 18.89 20.49 19.74
C VAL A 138 19.00 19.28 20.65
N ALA A 139 19.72 19.40 21.77
CA ALA A 139 19.86 18.28 22.71
C ALA A 139 18.51 17.80 23.28
N ALA A 140 17.63 18.74 23.62
CA ALA A 140 16.27 18.43 24.07
C ALA A 140 15.45 17.74 22.97
N ALA A 141 15.48 18.28 21.75
CA ALA A 141 14.76 17.69 20.61
C ALA A 141 15.27 16.30 20.23
N SER A 142 16.60 16.09 20.19
CA SER A 142 17.20 14.77 19.96
C SER A 142 16.72 13.74 20.99
N LYS A 143 16.64 14.13 22.28
CA LYS A 143 16.18 13.23 23.34
C LYS A 143 14.69 12.89 23.17
N GLN A 144 13.86 13.88 22.83
CA GLN A 144 12.44 13.65 22.57
C GLN A 144 12.24 12.76 21.34
N ALA A 145 12.94 13.05 20.23
CA ALA A 145 12.88 12.25 19.02
C ALA A 145 13.33 10.81 19.27
N ALA A 146 14.40 10.59 20.06
CA ALA A 146 14.82 9.25 20.45
C ALA A 146 13.77 8.50 21.28
N GLN A 147 13.06 9.19 22.18
CA GLN A 147 11.95 8.57 22.93
C GLN A 147 10.80 8.16 22.00
N LEU A 148 10.39 9.06 21.10
CA LEU A 148 9.37 8.77 20.09
C LEU A 148 9.78 7.59 19.20
N PHE A 149 11.06 7.51 18.83
CA PHE A 149 11.61 6.45 17.98
C PHE A 149 11.68 5.09 18.68
N GLU A 150 12.27 5.04 19.87
CA GLU A 150 12.59 3.78 20.57
C GLU A 150 11.44 3.21 21.38
N ARG A 151 10.55 4.06 21.91
CA ARG A 151 9.50 3.64 22.85
C ARG A 151 8.11 3.72 22.26
N ASP A 152 7.81 4.84 21.63
CA ASP A 152 6.45 5.10 21.12
C ASP A 152 6.30 4.60 19.67
N HIS A 153 7.42 4.28 19.00
CA HIS A 153 7.50 3.86 17.60
C HIS A 153 6.90 4.91 16.64
N GLN A 154 6.91 6.19 17.01
CA GLN A 154 6.33 7.28 16.22
C GLN A 154 7.39 7.92 15.33
N TYR A 155 7.82 7.19 14.29
CA TYR A 155 8.94 7.57 13.42
C TYR A 155 8.75 8.92 12.70
N ALA A 156 7.57 9.14 12.13
CA ALA A 156 7.28 10.41 11.45
C ALA A 156 7.34 11.60 12.41
N GLN A 157 6.85 11.44 13.64
CA GLN A 157 6.91 12.50 14.66
C GLN A 157 8.34 12.71 15.18
N ALA A 158 9.12 11.64 15.32
CA ALA A 158 10.53 11.72 15.66
C ALA A 158 11.31 12.52 14.59
N LEU A 159 11.06 12.21 13.32
CA LEU A 159 11.63 12.92 12.17
C LEU A 159 11.27 14.41 12.17
N GLU A 160 9.98 14.74 12.31
CA GLU A 160 9.51 16.12 12.33
C GLU A 160 10.09 16.92 13.50
N THR A 161 10.13 16.30 14.69
CA THR A 161 10.68 16.91 15.91
C THR A 161 12.14 17.32 15.71
N ILE A 162 12.95 16.43 15.14
CA ILE A 162 14.37 16.72 14.96
C ILE A 162 14.63 17.65 13.76
N ALA A 163 13.87 17.50 12.67
CA ALA A 163 13.97 18.34 11.47
C ALA A 163 13.70 19.82 11.80
N THR A 164 12.66 20.08 12.60
CA THR A 164 12.24 21.44 12.98
C THR A 164 13.33 22.21 13.72
N VAL A 165 14.10 21.54 14.58
CA VAL A 165 15.17 22.20 15.33
C VAL A 165 16.46 22.27 14.52
N LEU A 166 16.75 21.26 13.71
CA LEU A 166 17.93 21.26 12.86
C LEU A 166 17.87 22.37 11.80
N ASP A 167 16.70 22.62 11.21
CA ASP A 167 16.53 23.70 10.23
C ASP A 167 16.67 25.10 10.85
N LYS A 168 16.44 25.25 12.16
CA LYS A 168 16.70 26.52 12.87
C LYS A 168 18.18 26.78 13.09
N VAL A 169 18.94 25.72 13.40
CA VAL A 169 20.39 25.81 13.63
C VAL A 169 21.14 25.94 12.33
N GLU A 170 20.73 25.18 11.31
CA GLU A 170 21.32 25.20 9.98
C GLU A 170 20.20 25.14 8.92
N PRO A 171 19.72 26.30 8.44
CA PRO A 171 18.67 26.35 7.43
C PRO A 171 19.03 25.57 6.16
N GLY A 172 18.11 24.72 5.72
CA GLY A 172 18.30 23.85 4.54
C GLY A 172 19.12 22.59 4.82
N SER A 173 19.52 22.32 6.06
CA SER A 173 20.17 21.05 6.46
C SER A 173 19.25 19.86 6.23
N TYR A 174 17.97 19.97 6.65
CA TYR A 174 16.96 18.93 6.47
C TYR A 174 16.83 18.53 4.99
N LYS A 175 16.57 19.51 4.11
CA LYS A 175 16.40 19.26 2.67
C LYS A 175 17.61 18.58 2.06
N ARG A 176 18.83 19.02 2.39
CA ARG A 176 20.04 18.37 1.87
C ARG A 176 20.19 16.92 2.34
N LEU A 177 19.86 16.62 3.59
CA LEU A 177 19.92 15.27 4.14
C LEU A 177 18.85 14.37 3.51
N GLU A 178 17.65 14.91 3.32
CA GLU A 178 16.54 14.25 2.64
C GLU A 178 16.85 13.98 1.16
N ASP A 179 17.39 14.96 0.43
CA ASP A 179 17.87 14.83 -0.95
C ASP A 179 18.89 13.69 -1.06
N ALA A 180 19.94 13.75 -0.23
CA ALA A 180 21.00 12.74 -0.22
C ALA A 180 20.48 11.35 0.16
N TYR A 181 19.45 11.27 1.00
CA TYR A 181 18.80 10.01 1.34
C TYR A 181 18.08 9.39 0.14
N TYR A 182 17.20 10.15 -0.52
CA TYR A 182 16.44 9.65 -1.68
C TYR A 182 17.34 9.36 -2.89
N GLU A 183 18.39 10.15 -3.10
CA GLU A 183 19.43 9.88 -4.11
C GLU A 183 20.13 8.54 -3.88
N ARG A 184 20.53 8.24 -2.62
CA ARG A 184 21.14 6.94 -2.29
C ARG A 184 20.17 5.78 -2.42
N LYS A 185 18.90 5.99 -2.06
CA LYS A 185 17.84 4.96 -2.16
C LYS A 185 17.43 4.69 -3.61
N GLY A 186 17.78 5.59 -4.54
CA GLY A 186 17.42 5.48 -5.96
C GLY A 186 15.91 5.64 -6.21
N ARG A 187 15.19 6.28 -5.29
CA ARG A 187 13.74 6.52 -5.36
C ARG A 187 13.46 8.02 -5.40
N LYS A 188 12.42 8.43 -6.13
CA LYS A 188 11.92 9.81 -6.11
C LYS A 188 11.32 10.14 -4.73
N LYS A 189 11.33 11.41 -4.35
CA LYS A 189 10.72 11.84 -3.10
C LYS A 189 9.19 11.76 -3.18
N PRO A 190 8.49 11.58 -2.05
CA PRO A 190 7.03 11.65 -2.00
C PRO A 190 6.46 12.97 -2.59
N SER A 191 7.17 14.09 -2.39
CA SER A 191 6.79 15.40 -2.95
C SER A 191 6.79 15.43 -4.48
N ASP A 192 7.64 14.63 -5.12
CA ASP A 192 7.82 14.63 -6.57
C ASP A 192 6.85 13.64 -7.24
N GLU A 193 6.47 12.56 -6.55
CA GLU A 193 5.43 11.61 -7.01
C GLU A 193 4.03 12.24 -7.02
N SER A 194 3.75 13.15 -6.07
CA SER A 194 2.46 13.86 -5.97
C SER A 194 2.19 14.80 -7.15
N LEU A 195 3.24 15.33 -7.78
CA LEU A 195 3.14 16.24 -8.93
C LEU A 195 2.90 15.50 -10.26
N GLU A 196 3.31 14.24 -10.36
CA GLU A 196 3.08 13.40 -11.56
C GLU A 196 1.70 12.73 -11.55
N LYS A 197 1.17 12.30 -10.39
CA LYS A 197 -0.17 11.70 -10.31
C LYS A 197 -1.32 12.71 -10.55
N GLY A 198 -1.02 14.01 -10.56
CA GLY A 198 -1.98 15.10 -10.79
C GLY A 198 -1.91 15.74 -12.19
N ALA A 199 -1.09 15.22 -13.10
CA ALA A 199 -0.93 15.68 -14.48
C ALA A 199 -1.44 14.64 -15.49
#